data_AF-A0A0N0MLN7-F1
#
_entry.id   AF-A0A0N0MLN7-F1
#
_cell.length_a   1.000
_cell.length_b   1.000
_cell.length_c   1.000
_cell.angle_alpha   90.00
_cell.angle_beta   90.00
_cell.angle_gamma   90.00
#
_symmetry.space_group_name_H-M   'P 1'
#
loop_
_entity.id
_entity.type
_entity.pdbx_description
1 polymer ?
#
loop_
_entity_poly.entity_id
_entity_poly.type
_entity_poly.pdbx_seq_one_letter_code
_entity_poly.pdbx_strand_id
1 'polypeptide(L)'
;MTKTLGLIGSGMIGGGLARLAVAAGLDVVLSNSRGPQTLAGLVAELGGHARAATPEEAARAGDLVVATVPLKAYDRLPAAALAGKVVIDTMNYYPDRDGRIAELDAGGPTSSALVQRHLADSRVVKAFNSIDFRRLFVSARPSGAPDRSALPLAGDDAAAKARVAELLDVLGYDAVDIGTLADSWRSEPGTPVYVQPYLAAQPEGLSQEEAQRWFFETPGVPVPADRVKELTDAAVRRPAGEAPATLARD
;
A
#
# COMPACT_ATOMS: atom_id res chain seq x y z
N MET A 1 20.22 3.73 -3.67
CA MET A 1 19.09 4.66 -3.85
C MET A 1 18.24 4.19 -5.01
N THR A 2 16.94 4.07 -4.78
CA THR A 2 15.92 3.78 -5.81
C THR A 2 15.85 4.96 -6.79
N LYS A 3 15.96 4.69 -8.09
CA LYS A 3 15.78 5.68 -9.16
C LYS A 3 14.47 5.46 -9.91
N THR A 4 14.09 4.20 -10.11
CA THR A 4 12.86 3.82 -10.80
C THR A 4 11.94 2.99 -9.92
N LEU A 5 10.68 3.43 -9.81
CA LEU A 5 9.60 2.69 -9.16
C LEU A 5 8.72 2.01 -10.20
N GLY A 6 8.68 0.67 -10.17
CA GLY A 6 7.71 -0.10 -10.97
C GLY A 6 6.38 -0.20 -10.21
N LEU A 7 5.24 0.02 -10.86
CA LEU A 7 3.92 -0.14 -10.25
C LEU A 7 3.07 -1.13 -11.02
N ILE A 8 2.75 -2.26 -10.37
CA ILE A 8 1.79 -3.24 -10.86
C ILE A 8 0.45 -2.96 -10.21
N GLY A 9 -0.41 -2.28 -10.98
CA GLY A 9 -1.68 -1.73 -10.51
C GLY A 9 -1.65 -0.20 -10.54
N SER A 10 -2.69 0.38 -11.15
CA SER A 10 -2.80 1.82 -11.38
C SER A 10 -4.11 2.39 -10.84
N GLY A 11 -4.66 1.77 -9.79
CA GLY A 11 -5.86 2.24 -9.09
C GLY A 11 -5.56 3.47 -8.23
N MET A 12 -6.43 3.79 -7.27
CA MET A 12 -6.27 4.99 -6.43
C MET A 12 -4.92 5.03 -5.70
N ILE A 13 -4.50 3.91 -5.08
CA ILE A 13 -3.20 3.82 -4.40
C ILE A 13 -2.03 3.91 -5.39
N GLY A 14 -2.02 3.09 -6.44
CA GLY A 14 -0.95 3.09 -7.44
C GLY A 14 -0.78 4.44 -8.14
N GLY A 15 -1.89 5.09 -8.53
CA GLY A 15 -1.85 6.43 -9.09
C GLY A 15 -1.37 7.50 -8.08
N GLY A 16 -1.74 7.38 -6.80
CA GLY A 16 -1.24 8.26 -5.75
C GLY A 16 0.27 8.12 -5.55
N LEU A 17 0.77 6.88 -5.42
CA LEU A 17 2.20 6.59 -5.29
C LEU A 17 2.99 7.06 -6.50
N ALA A 18 2.45 6.93 -7.71
CA ALA A 18 3.07 7.43 -8.92
C ALA A 18 3.28 8.95 -8.89
N ARG A 19 2.27 9.71 -8.44
CA ARG A 19 2.36 11.16 -8.28
C ARG A 19 3.39 11.55 -7.22
N LEU A 20 3.39 10.88 -6.07
CA LEU A 20 4.37 11.13 -5.02
C LEU A 20 5.80 10.82 -5.50
N ALA A 21 5.99 9.69 -6.20
CA ALA A 21 7.29 9.28 -6.71
C ALA A 21 7.84 10.29 -7.74
N VAL A 22 7.01 10.72 -8.70
CA VAL A 22 7.41 11.74 -9.68
C VAL A 22 7.69 13.09 -9.00
N ALA A 23 6.86 13.50 -8.03
CA ALA A 23 7.10 14.72 -7.26
C ALA A 23 8.42 14.68 -6.45
N ALA A 24 8.83 13.48 -6.03
CA ALA A 24 10.11 13.23 -5.38
C ALA A 24 11.28 13.04 -6.36
N GLY A 25 11.04 13.17 -7.68
CA GLY A 25 12.07 13.07 -8.73
C GLY A 25 12.44 11.65 -9.15
N LEU A 26 11.60 10.65 -8.84
CA LEU A 26 11.78 9.27 -9.29
C LEU A 26 11.14 9.05 -10.66
N ASP A 27 11.76 8.18 -11.46
CA ASP A 27 11.12 7.64 -12.66
C ASP A 27 10.10 6.57 -12.29
N VAL A 28 8.98 6.53 -13.02
CA VAL A 28 7.84 5.67 -12.73
C VAL A 28 7.46 4.85 -13.97
N VAL A 29 7.35 3.54 -13.78
CA VAL A 29 6.83 2.62 -14.82
C VAL A 29 5.51 2.03 -14.34
N LEU A 30 4.42 2.48 -14.95
CA LEU A 30 3.05 2.11 -14.58
C LEU A 30 2.54 0.94 -15.41
N SER A 31 1.87 -0.01 -14.76
CA SER A 31 1.11 -1.05 -15.45
C SER A 31 -0.24 -1.30 -14.80
N ASN A 32 -1.15 -1.87 -15.57
CA ASN A 32 -2.42 -2.41 -15.08
C ASN A 32 -2.85 -3.62 -15.91
N SER A 33 -3.95 -4.25 -15.53
CA SER A 33 -4.49 -5.43 -16.23
C SER A 33 -5.19 -5.12 -17.55
N ARG A 34 -5.49 -3.84 -17.85
CA ARG A 34 -6.21 -3.40 -19.05
C ARG A 34 -5.28 -3.00 -20.20
N GLY A 35 -3.98 -2.94 -19.93
CA GLY A 35 -2.93 -2.65 -20.89
C GLY A 35 -2.44 -1.20 -20.84
N PRO A 36 -1.21 -0.94 -21.31
CA PRO A 36 -0.51 0.35 -21.19
C PRO A 36 -1.29 1.51 -21.80
N GLN A 37 -2.00 1.28 -22.90
CA GLN A 37 -2.79 2.29 -23.61
C GLN A 37 -3.87 2.94 -22.74
N THR A 38 -4.39 2.23 -21.73
CA THR A 38 -5.39 2.77 -20.81
C THR A 38 -4.82 3.76 -19.79
N LEU A 39 -3.50 3.90 -19.74
CA LEU A 39 -2.78 4.78 -18.81
C LEU A 39 -2.34 6.09 -19.46
N ALA A 40 -2.68 6.34 -20.73
CA ALA A 40 -2.23 7.51 -21.47
C ALA A 40 -2.52 8.84 -20.74
N GLY A 41 -3.70 8.97 -20.13
CA GLY A 41 -4.07 10.16 -19.36
C GLY A 41 -3.19 10.36 -18.11
N LEU A 42 -2.96 9.29 -17.33
CA LEU A 42 -2.11 9.36 -16.14
C LEU A 42 -0.65 9.63 -16.50
N VAL A 43 -0.13 9.04 -17.58
CA VAL A 43 1.22 9.31 -18.07
C VAL A 43 1.35 10.77 -18.51
N ALA A 44 0.37 11.30 -19.25
CA ALA A 44 0.37 12.70 -19.67
C ALA A 44 0.35 13.67 -18.47
N GLU A 45 -0.41 13.34 -17.42
CA GLU A 45 -0.44 14.11 -16.17
C GLU A 45 0.92 14.11 -15.46
N LEU A 46 1.57 12.95 -15.37
CA LEU A 46 2.85 12.78 -14.66
C LEU A 46 4.06 13.30 -15.44
N GLY A 47 3.95 13.47 -16.75
CA GLY A 47 4.99 14.03 -17.60
C GLY A 47 6.19 13.11 -17.83
N GLY A 48 7.36 13.69 -18.09
CA GLY A 48 8.54 12.98 -18.63
C GLY A 48 9.16 11.91 -17.73
N HIS A 49 8.80 11.88 -16.44
CA HIS A 49 9.26 10.87 -15.49
C HIS A 49 8.37 9.62 -15.46
N ALA A 50 7.26 9.58 -16.21
CA ALA A 50 6.35 8.45 -16.21
C ALA A 50 6.22 7.82 -17.60
N ARG A 51 6.10 6.49 -17.62
CA ARG A 51 5.66 5.75 -18.81
C ARG A 51 4.76 4.59 -18.43
N ALA A 52 3.87 4.21 -19.35
CA ALA A 52 3.05 3.02 -19.24
C ALA A 52 3.79 1.79 -19.81
N ALA A 53 3.55 0.62 -19.24
CA ALA A 53 4.17 -0.64 -19.59
C ALA A 53 3.29 -1.84 -19.21
N THR A 54 3.67 -3.05 -19.61
CA THR A 54 3.05 -4.28 -19.09
C THR A 54 3.49 -4.53 -17.64
N PRO A 55 2.76 -5.37 -16.86
CA PRO A 55 3.19 -5.79 -15.53
C PRO A 55 4.60 -6.36 -15.50
N GLU A 56 4.98 -7.16 -16.49
CA GLU A 56 6.30 -7.76 -16.61
C GLU A 56 7.39 -6.71 -16.89
N GLU A 57 7.08 -5.70 -17.70
CA GLU A 57 8.01 -4.61 -18.00
C GLU A 57 8.20 -3.68 -16.79
N ALA A 58 7.11 -3.36 -16.07
CA ALA A 58 7.16 -2.60 -14.83
C ALA A 58 7.97 -3.34 -13.75
N ALA A 59 7.77 -4.65 -13.62
CA ALA A 59 8.52 -5.51 -12.70
C ALA A 59 10.04 -5.47 -12.98
N ARG A 60 10.44 -5.59 -14.26
CA ARG A 60 11.86 -5.61 -14.63
C ARG A 60 12.52 -4.26 -14.46
N ALA A 61 11.83 -3.18 -14.84
CA ALA A 61 12.37 -1.82 -14.82
C ALA A 61 12.50 -1.23 -13.42
N GLY A 62 11.64 -1.60 -12.47
CA GLY A 62 11.70 -1.07 -11.10
C GLY A 62 12.91 -1.54 -10.31
N ASP A 63 13.59 -0.61 -9.64
CA ASP A 63 14.57 -0.94 -8.58
C ASP A 63 13.84 -1.50 -7.34
N LEU A 64 12.66 -0.93 -7.07
CA LEU A 64 11.61 -1.42 -6.19
C LEU A 64 10.33 -1.56 -7.02
N VAL A 65 9.48 -2.53 -6.68
CA VAL A 65 8.21 -2.75 -7.37
C VAL A 65 7.06 -2.71 -6.38
N VAL A 66 6.04 -1.89 -6.62
CA VAL A 66 4.81 -1.86 -5.85
C VAL A 66 3.78 -2.77 -6.49
N ALA A 67 3.31 -3.78 -5.76
CA ALA A 67 2.16 -4.60 -6.10
C ALA A 67 0.91 -4.03 -5.41
N THR A 68 0.04 -3.38 -6.19
CA THR A 68 -1.15 -2.67 -5.70
C THR A 68 -2.40 -3.08 -6.48
N VAL A 69 -2.68 -4.38 -6.48
CA VAL A 69 -3.87 -4.99 -7.08
C VAL A 69 -4.85 -5.47 -6.00
N PRO A 70 -6.12 -5.76 -6.31
CA PRO A 70 -6.98 -6.52 -5.39
C PRO A 70 -6.30 -7.84 -5.00
N LEU A 71 -6.42 -8.25 -3.74
CA LEU A 71 -5.72 -9.44 -3.25
C LEU A 71 -6.09 -10.68 -4.07
N LYS A 72 -7.34 -10.82 -4.55
CA LYS A 72 -7.74 -11.93 -5.44
C LYS A 72 -6.93 -12.11 -6.73
N ALA A 73 -6.09 -11.14 -7.08
CA ALA A 73 -5.25 -11.16 -8.27
C ALA A 73 -3.75 -11.34 -7.93
N TYR A 74 -3.40 -11.67 -6.68
CA TYR A 74 -2.00 -11.83 -6.27
C TYR A 74 -1.26 -12.91 -7.06
N ASP A 75 -1.96 -13.98 -7.43
CA ASP A 75 -1.48 -15.11 -8.23
C ASP A 75 -1.19 -14.74 -9.69
N ARG A 76 -1.65 -13.56 -10.14
CA ARG A 76 -1.37 -13.00 -11.47
C ARG A 76 -0.15 -12.10 -11.50
N LEU A 77 0.48 -11.84 -10.35
CA LEU A 77 1.75 -11.09 -10.33
C LEU A 77 2.82 -11.88 -11.10
N PRO A 78 3.65 -11.23 -11.92
CA PRO A 78 4.60 -11.91 -12.80
C PRO A 78 5.83 -12.41 -12.02
N ALA A 79 5.69 -13.51 -11.29
CA ALA A 79 6.69 -14.04 -10.35
C ALA A 79 8.10 -14.15 -10.97
N ALA A 80 8.22 -14.67 -12.20
CA ALA A 80 9.50 -14.79 -12.89
C ALA A 80 10.16 -13.44 -13.20
N ALA A 81 9.38 -12.39 -13.48
CA ALA A 81 9.91 -11.04 -13.71
C ALA A 81 10.27 -10.31 -12.40
N LEU A 82 9.67 -10.74 -11.29
CA LEU A 82 9.90 -10.21 -9.95
C LEU A 82 11.01 -10.96 -9.17
N ALA A 83 11.49 -12.09 -9.68
CA ALA A 83 12.56 -12.86 -9.05
C ALA A 83 13.77 -11.97 -8.69
N GLY A 84 14.21 -12.06 -7.43
CA GLY A 84 15.29 -11.27 -6.84
C GLY A 84 14.92 -9.83 -6.45
N LYS A 85 13.73 -9.32 -6.83
CA LYS A 85 13.31 -7.95 -6.53
C LYS A 85 12.80 -7.81 -5.09
N VAL A 86 12.80 -6.57 -4.61
CA VAL A 86 12.01 -6.16 -3.45
C VAL A 86 10.64 -5.72 -3.95
N VAL A 87 9.60 -6.38 -3.44
CA VAL A 87 8.21 -6.14 -3.84
C VAL A 87 7.44 -5.57 -2.65
N ILE A 88 6.90 -4.37 -2.82
CA ILE A 88 6.09 -3.69 -1.82
C ILE A 88 4.64 -4.13 -2.03
N ASP A 89 4.10 -4.87 -1.07
CA ASP A 89 2.71 -5.32 -1.04
C ASP A 89 1.83 -4.28 -0.31
N THR A 90 0.93 -3.65 -1.05
CA THR A 90 -0.05 -2.70 -0.48
C THR A 90 -1.44 -3.32 -0.26
N MET A 91 -1.57 -4.63 -0.49
CA MET A 91 -2.85 -5.30 -0.59
C MET A 91 -3.45 -5.58 0.80
N ASN A 92 -4.78 -5.67 0.83
CA ASN A 92 -5.57 -6.02 2.00
C ASN A 92 -6.62 -7.05 1.56
N TYR A 93 -6.97 -7.99 2.43
CA TYR A 93 -8.01 -8.98 2.18
C TYR A 93 -9.39 -8.41 2.51
N TYR A 94 -10.26 -8.37 1.50
CA TYR A 94 -11.65 -7.93 1.63
C TYR A 94 -12.57 -8.97 0.97
N PRO A 95 -13.26 -9.84 1.73
CA PRO A 95 -14.08 -10.92 1.16
C PRO A 95 -15.11 -10.45 0.13
N ASP A 96 -15.73 -9.27 0.34
CA ASP A 96 -16.72 -8.71 -0.59
C ASP A 96 -16.11 -8.36 -1.96
N ARG A 97 -14.83 -7.97 -2.00
CA ARG A 97 -14.11 -7.62 -3.23
C ARG A 97 -13.36 -8.81 -3.82
N ASP A 98 -12.72 -9.58 -2.94
CA ASP A 98 -11.75 -10.62 -3.29
C ASP A 98 -12.40 -12.01 -3.43
N GLY A 99 -13.64 -12.17 -2.96
CA GLY A 99 -14.20 -13.50 -2.69
C GLY A 99 -13.57 -14.10 -1.43
N ARG A 100 -14.13 -15.22 -0.98
CA ARG A 100 -13.62 -15.95 0.19
C ARG A 100 -12.36 -16.73 -0.17
N ILE A 101 -11.25 -16.45 0.53
CA ILE A 101 -9.98 -17.16 0.41
C ILE A 101 -9.88 -18.09 1.63
N ALA A 102 -10.15 -19.37 1.42
CA ALA A 102 -10.32 -20.35 2.50
C ALA A 102 -9.14 -20.41 3.49
N GLU A 103 -7.90 -20.28 3.01
CA GLU A 103 -6.73 -20.31 3.89
C GLU A 103 -6.66 -19.08 4.83
N LEU A 104 -7.11 -17.91 4.37
CA LEU A 104 -7.19 -16.70 5.20
C LEU A 104 -8.35 -16.78 6.17
N ASP A 105 -9.52 -17.23 5.69
CA ASP A 105 -10.72 -17.39 6.52
C ASP A 105 -10.51 -18.42 7.64
N ALA A 106 -9.68 -19.45 7.39
CA ALA A 106 -9.29 -20.45 8.39
C ALA A 106 -8.21 -19.97 9.39
N GLY A 107 -7.83 -18.69 9.35
CA GLY A 107 -6.80 -18.13 10.22
C GLY A 107 -5.37 -18.54 9.86
N GLY A 108 -5.13 -18.94 8.61
CA GLY A 108 -3.84 -19.38 8.10
C GLY A 108 -2.77 -18.27 8.01
N PRO A 109 -1.94 -18.21 6.96
CA PRO A 109 -0.94 -17.17 6.80
C PRO A 109 -1.60 -15.77 6.72
N THR A 110 -0.82 -14.71 6.95
CA THR A 110 -1.26 -13.35 6.66
C THR A 110 -1.44 -13.16 5.14
N SER A 111 -2.15 -12.11 4.71
CA SER A 111 -2.35 -11.88 3.27
C SER A 111 -1.02 -11.72 2.53
N SER A 112 -0.05 -11.04 3.15
CA SER A 112 1.27 -10.81 2.57
C SER A 112 2.15 -12.07 2.59
N ALA A 113 1.94 -12.98 3.54
CA ALA A 113 2.59 -14.29 3.51
C ALA A 113 2.07 -15.18 2.36
N LEU A 114 0.78 -15.06 1.95
CA LEU A 114 0.31 -15.70 0.70
C LEU A 114 1.00 -15.11 -0.53
N VAL A 115 1.17 -13.80 -0.58
CA VAL A 115 1.87 -13.11 -1.66
C VAL A 115 3.32 -13.56 -1.75
N GLN A 116 4.02 -13.68 -0.62
CA GLN A 116 5.40 -14.18 -0.55
C GLN A 116 5.53 -15.62 -1.04
N ARG A 117 4.53 -16.49 -0.82
CA ARG A 117 4.54 -17.86 -1.35
C ARG A 117 4.46 -17.88 -2.88
N HIS A 118 3.64 -17.02 -3.48
CA HIS A 118 3.57 -16.89 -4.94
C HIS A 118 4.85 -16.28 -5.50
N LEU A 119 5.40 -15.28 -4.81
CA LEU A 119 6.63 -14.59 -5.17
C LEU A 119 7.84 -15.20 -4.44
N ALA A 120 7.99 -16.53 -4.49
CA ALA A 120 8.97 -17.28 -3.70
C ALA A 120 10.42 -16.79 -3.87
N ASP A 121 10.77 -16.30 -5.06
CA ASP A 121 12.11 -15.78 -5.36
C ASP A 121 12.25 -14.27 -5.13
N SER A 122 11.22 -13.59 -4.62
CA SER A 122 11.22 -12.16 -4.29
C SER A 122 11.35 -11.92 -2.79
N ARG A 123 11.62 -10.66 -2.41
CA ARG A 123 11.56 -10.19 -1.01
C ARG A 123 10.34 -9.30 -0.84
N VAL A 124 9.26 -9.84 -0.28
CA VAL A 124 8.01 -9.09 -0.07
C VAL A 124 8.09 -8.27 1.21
N VAL A 125 7.67 -7.01 1.13
CA VAL A 125 7.51 -6.09 2.27
C VAL A 125 6.11 -5.50 2.21
N LYS A 126 5.29 -5.69 3.25
CA LYS A 126 4.00 -5.02 3.38
C LYS A 126 4.22 -3.57 3.79
N ALA A 127 3.65 -2.62 3.06
CA ALA A 127 3.68 -1.19 3.40
C ALA A 127 2.53 -0.45 2.69
N PHE A 128 2.25 0.80 3.09
CA PHE A 128 1.16 1.65 2.56
C PHE A 128 -0.26 1.09 2.72
N ASN A 129 -0.41 -0.12 3.25
CA ASN A 129 -1.70 -0.81 3.28
C ASN A 129 -2.67 -0.20 4.33
N SER A 130 -2.14 0.47 5.35
CA SER A 130 -2.89 1.00 6.51
C SER A 130 -3.39 2.43 6.35
N ILE A 131 -3.06 3.12 5.26
CA ILE A 131 -3.50 4.49 4.96
C ILE A 131 -4.42 4.48 3.74
N ASP A 132 -5.45 5.31 3.74
CA ASP A 132 -6.34 5.41 2.58
C ASP A 132 -5.69 6.20 1.42
N PHE A 133 -6.20 5.99 0.21
CA PHE A 133 -5.65 6.59 -1.00
C PHE A 133 -5.62 8.13 -0.97
N ARG A 134 -6.57 8.77 -0.29
CA ARG A 134 -6.62 10.23 -0.25
C ARG A 134 -5.58 10.76 0.70
N ARG A 135 -5.50 10.22 1.92
CA ARG A 135 -4.48 10.61 2.93
C ARG A 135 -3.09 10.29 2.44
N LEU A 136 -2.91 9.14 1.79
CA LEU A 136 -1.65 8.79 1.14
C LEU A 136 -1.15 9.91 0.22
N PHE A 137 -2.05 10.56 -0.52
CA PHE A 137 -1.65 11.63 -1.42
C PHE A 137 -1.51 12.99 -0.71
N VAL A 138 -2.48 13.40 0.12
CA VAL A 138 -2.54 14.77 0.65
C VAL A 138 -1.74 14.98 1.95
N SER A 139 -1.32 13.90 2.62
CA SER A 139 -0.63 13.97 3.92
C SER A 139 0.88 13.80 3.83
N ALA A 140 1.45 13.61 2.63
CA ALA A 140 2.89 13.55 2.45
C ALA A 140 3.56 14.85 2.93
N ARG A 141 4.68 14.72 3.65
CA ARG A 141 5.47 15.85 4.14
C ARG A 141 6.96 15.62 3.91
N PRO A 142 7.75 16.67 3.64
CA PRO A 142 9.21 16.54 3.52
C PRO A 142 9.84 15.88 4.74
N SER A 143 11.00 15.27 4.54
CA SER A 143 11.76 14.66 5.63
C SER A 143 12.05 15.67 6.76
N GLY A 144 11.83 15.25 8.00
CA GLY A 144 12.01 16.08 9.20
C GLY A 144 10.86 17.05 9.52
N ALA A 145 9.78 17.09 8.73
CA ALA A 145 8.61 17.90 9.07
C ALA A 145 7.94 17.41 10.37
N PRO A 146 7.55 18.31 11.30
CA PRO A 146 6.99 17.92 12.59
C PRO A 146 5.57 17.32 12.49
N ASP A 147 4.86 17.55 11.38
CA ASP A 147 3.51 17.05 11.10
C ASP A 147 3.51 15.84 10.16
N ARG A 148 4.64 15.11 10.09
CA ARG A 148 4.78 13.94 9.23
C ARG A 148 4.11 12.72 9.82
N SER A 149 3.43 11.95 8.97
CA SER A 149 2.85 10.68 9.35
C SER A 149 3.85 9.54 9.18
N ALA A 150 3.79 8.57 10.08
CA ALA A 150 4.48 7.30 9.95
C ALA A 150 3.55 6.22 9.38
N LEU A 151 4.13 5.26 8.67
CA LEU A 151 3.44 4.08 8.16
C LEU A 151 4.14 2.79 8.66
N PRO A 152 3.37 1.77 9.06
CA PRO A 152 3.93 0.47 9.42
C PRO A 152 4.47 -0.25 8.19
N LEU A 153 5.55 -1.02 8.37
CA LEU A 153 6.05 -1.97 7.39
C LEU A 153 6.43 -3.31 8.04
N ALA A 154 6.24 -4.40 7.32
CA ALA A 154 6.58 -5.76 7.78
C ALA A 154 7.20 -6.57 6.64
N GLY A 155 8.19 -7.40 6.95
CA GLY A 155 8.94 -8.15 5.95
C GLY A 155 10.04 -9.02 6.58
N ASP A 156 10.37 -10.13 5.92
CA ASP A 156 11.30 -11.13 6.47
C ASP A 156 12.78 -10.82 6.15
N ASP A 157 13.04 -9.99 5.14
CA ASP A 157 14.39 -9.55 4.76
C ASP A 157 14.67 -8.13 5.27
N ALA A 158 15.66 -7.99 6.16
CA ALA A 158 15.99 -6.71 6.79
C ALA A 158 16.50 -5.66 5.79
N ALA A 159 17.24 -6.06 4.75
CA ALA A 159 17.74 -5.14 3.73
C ALA A 159 16.61 -4.65 2.82
N ALA A 160 15.63 -5.51 2.51
CA ALA A 160 14.42 -5.13 1.80
C ALA A 160 13.61 -4.12 2.61
N LYS A 161 13.39 -4.36 3.91
CA LYS A 161 12.71 -3.41 4.80
C LYS A 161 13.41 -2.06 4.85
N ALA A 162 14.74 -2.03 4.95
CA ALA A 162 15.51 -0.79 4.95
C ALA A 162 15.30 0.01 3.65
N ARG A 163 15.33 -0.65 2.49
CA ARG A 163 15.06 0.01 1.19
C ARG A 163 13.63 0.55 1.07
N VAL A 164 12.66 -0.12 1.67
CA VAL A 164 11.26 0.35 1.70
C VAL A 164 11.08 1.50 2.68
N ALA A 165 11.78 1.50 3.82
CA ALA A 165 11.82 2.62 4.74
C ALA A 165 12.45 3.88 4.09
N GLU A 166 13.53 3.71 3.32
CA GLU A 166 14.10 4.80 2.51
C GLU A 166 13.09 5.35 1.48
N LEU A 167 12.33 4.46 0.82
CA LEU A 167 11.29 4.91 -0.10
C LEU A 167 10.17 5.67 0.62
N LEU A 168 9.70 5.18 1.77
CA LEU A 168 8.72 5.89 2.60
C LEU A 168 9.21 7.30 2.92
N ASP A 169 10.49 7.44 3.32
CA ASP A 169 11.08 8.76 3.59
C ASP A 169 11.06 9.65 2.34
N VAL A 170 11.50 9.14 1.19
CA VAL A 170 11.46 9.90 -0.08
C VAL A 170 10.03 10.31 -0.45
N LEU A 171 9.03 9.46 -0.21
CA LEU A 171 7.62 9.73 -0.52
C LEU A 171 6.89 10.55 0.55
N GLY A 172 7.59 10.94 1.62
CA GLY A 172 7.08 11.88 2.61
C GLY A 172 6.45 11.25 3.85
N TYR A 173 6.86 10.03 4.20
CA TYR A 173 6.38 9.29 5.37
C TYR A 173 7.53 8.76 6.22
N ASP A 174 7.34 8.70 7.54
CA ASP A 174 8.22 7.93 8.41
C ASP A 174 7.85 6.44 8.36
N ALA A 175 8.77 5.58 8.79
CA ALA A 175 8.60 4.13 8.77
C ALA A 175 8.59 3.55 10.19
N VAL A 176 7.66 2.64 10.48
CA VAL A 176 7.67 1.82 11.69
C VAL A 176 7.77 0.34 11.31
N ASP A 177 8.90 -0.28 11.62
CA ASP A 177 9.07 -1.73 11.44
C ASP A 177 8.25 -2.48 12.49
N ILE A 178 7.25 -3.23 12.03
CA ILE A 178 6.35 -4.02 12.88
C ILE A 178 6.70 -5.52 12.88
N GLY A 179 7.83 -5.90 12.28
CA GLY A 179 8.36 -7.26 12.32
C GLY A 179 8.37 -7.97 10.96
N THR A 180 8.00 -9.24 10.99
CA THR A 180 8.01 -10.19 9.85
C THR A 180 6.71 -10.13 9.05
N LEU A 181 6.62 -10.85 7.94
CA LEU A 181 5.33 -11.02 7.24
C LEU A 181 4.28 -11.75 8.10
N ALA A 182 4.71 -12.58 9.05
CA ALA A 182 3.79 -13.19 10.01
C ALA A 182 3.20 -12.17 11.00
N ASP A 183 3.84 -11.02 11.16
CA ASP A 183 3.41 -9.90 12.01
C ASP A 183 2.56 -8.87 11.25
N SER A 184 2.49 -8.99 9.92
CA SER A 184 1.87 -8.00 9.03
C SER A 184 0.37 -7.79 9.26
N TRP A 185 -0.30 -8.75 9.91
CA TRP A 185 -1.71 -8.63 10.29
C TRP A 185 -1.97 -7.45 11.24
N ARG A 186 -0.95 -6.98 11.99
CA ARG A 186 -1.08 -5.85 12.92
C ARG A 186 -1.43 -4.52 12.23
N SER A 187 -1.27 -4.45 10.91
CA SER A 187 -1.65 -3.30 10.09
C SER A 187 -2.77 -3.59 9.10
N GLU A 188 -3.43 -4.75 9.16
CA GLU A 188 -4.50 -5.15 8.23
C GLU A 188 -5.88 -4.60 8.64
N PRO A 189 -6.91 -4.68 7.78
CA PRO A 189 -8.25 -4.19 8.09
C PRO A 189 -8.79 -4.73 9.41
N GLY A 190 -9.41 -3.85 10.20
CA GLY A 190 -9.94 -4.18 11.52
C GLY A 190 -8.94 -4.02 12.67
N THR A 191 -7.69 -3.64 12.40
CA THR A 191 -6.71 -3.30 13.43
C THR A 191 -6.72 -1.80 13.78
N PRO A 192 -6.24 -1.41 14.98
CA PRO A 192 -6.30 -0.02 15.44
C PRO A 192 -5.53 0.99 14.56
N VAL A 193 -4.47 0.55 13.88
CA VAL A 193 -3.67 1.41 12.99
C VAL A 193 -4.31 1.60 11.60
N TYR A 194 -5.31 0.79 11.26
CA TYR A 194 -5.88 0.75 9.92
C TYR A 194 -6.80 1.93 9.65
N VAL A 195 -6.36 2.86 8.79
CA VAL A 195 -7.08 4.01 8.22
C VAL A 195 -7.49 5.06 9.24
N GLN A 196 -8.24 4.68 10.27
CA GLN A 196 -8.89 5.57 11.24
C GLN A 196 -7.94 6.58 11.90
N PRO A 197 -6.72 6.23 12.33
CA PRO A 197 -5.83 7.21 12.95
C PRO A 197 -5.44 8.38 12.03
N TYR A 198 -5.45 8.16 10.71
CA TYR A 198 -5.10 9.16 9.71
C TYR A 198 -6.29 10.06 9.34
N LEU A 199 -7.46 9.82 9.92
CA LEU A 199 -8.69 10.58 9.73
C LEU A 199 -8.98 11.44 10.97
N ALA A 200 -9.62 12.59 10.78
CA ALA A 200 -10.31 13.25 11.87
C ALA A 200 -11.45 12.34 12.39
N ALA A 201 -11.89 12.55 13.63
CA ALA A 201 -13.07 11.84 14.13
C ALA A 201 -14.28 12.13 13.24
N GLN A 202 -14.96 11.07 12.78
CA GLN A 202 -16.18 11.22 11.99
C GLN A 202 -17.29 11.80 12.88
N PRO A 203 -17.99 12.86 12.44
CA PRO A 203 -19.17 13.35 13.13
C PRO A 203 -20.24 12.27 13.28
N GLU A 204 -20.91 12.26 14.42
CA GLU A 204 -22.05 11.37 14.67
C GLU A 204 -23.28 11.82 13.87
N GLY A 205 -24.14 10.87 13.51
CA GLY A 205 -25.45 11.17 12.91
C GLY A 205 -25.44 11.49 11.41
N LEU A 206 -24.31 11.37 10.71
CA LEU A 206 -24.25 11.55 9.27
C LEU A 206 -25.06 10.48 8.52
N SER A 207 -25.81 10.88 7.50
CA SER A 207 -26.31 9.96 6.47
C SER A 207 -25.15 9.31 5.71
N GLN A 208 -25.42 8.26 4.92
CA GLN A 208 -24.36 7.60 4.13
C GLN A 208 -23.70 8.56 3.13
N GLU A 209 -24.49 9.43 2.47
CA GLU A 209 -23.97 10.41 1.51
C GLU A 209 -23.10 11.46 2.22
N GLU A 210 -23.53 11.94 3.38
CA GLU A 210 -22.75 12.90 4.17
C GLU A 210 -21.48 12.28 4.73
N ALA A 211 -21.52 11.02 5.17
CA ALA A 211 -20.34 10.28 5.62
C ALA A 211 -19.34 10.07 4.47
N GLN A 212 -19.84 9.75 3.28
CA GLN A 212 -19.01 9.64 2.08
C GLN A 212 -18.36 10.98 1.75
N ARG A 213 -19.16 12.07 1.63
CA ARG A 213 -18.63 13.41 1.36
C ARG A 213 -17.61 13.83 2.41
N TRP A 214 -17.94 13.65 3.69
CA TRP A 214 -17.01 13.92 4.80
C TRP A 214 -15.71 13.15 4.62
N PHE A 215 -15.76 11.84 4.35
CA PHE A 215 -14.56 11.01 4.18
C PHE A 215 -13.64 11.56 3.08
N PHE A 216 -14.22 11.96 1.95
CA PHE A 216 -13.44 12.56 0.87
C PHE A 216 -12.94 13.96 1.26
N GLU A 217 -13.71 14.81 1.92
CA GLU A 217 -13.31 16.21 2.14
C GLU A 217 -12.41 16.42 3.37
N THR A 218 -12.52 15.56 4.38
CA THR A 218 -11.83 15.74 5.66
C THR A 218 -10.31 15.66 5.48
N PRO A 219 -9.52 16.53 6.13
CA PRO A 219 -8.07 16.49 6.03
C PRO A 219 -7.50 15.21 6.64
N GLY A 220 -6.23 14.95 6.35
CA GLY A 220 -5.48 13.91 7.05
C GLY A 220 -5.01 14.39 8.42
N VAL A 221 -5.02 13.50 9.40
CA VAL A 221 -4.42 13.72 10.72
C VAL A 221 -3.02 13.13 10.72
N PRO A 222 -1.97 13.90 11.09
CA PRO A 222 -0.64 13.37 11.28
C PRO A 222 -0.60 12.27 12.35
N VAL A 223 -0.03 11.12 12.02
CA VAL A 223 0.13 10.00 12.97
C VAL A 223 1.62 9.76 13.20
N PRO A 224 2.20 10.18 14.33
CA PRO A 224 3.62 10.01 14.60
C PRO A 224 4.01 8.54 14.81
N ALA A 225 5.30 8.24 14.69
CA ALA A 225 5.83 6.88 14.74
C ALA A 225 5.56 6.15 16.06
N ASP A 226 5.62 6.85 17.19
CA ASP A 226 5.29 6.31 18.52
C ASP A 226 3.81 5.89 18.59
N ARG A 227 2.90 6.69 18.01
CA ARG A 227 1.48 6.34 17.92
C ARG A 227 1.22 5.13 17.02
N VAL A 228 1.90 5.06 15.86
CA VAL A 228 1.82 3.87 14.98
C VAL A 228 2.32 2.62 15.72
N LYS A 229 3.42 2.73 16.47
CA LYS A 229 3.95 1.64 17.27
C LYS A 229 2.97 1.21 18.36
N GLU A 230 2.41 2.14 19.13
CA GLU A 230 1.42 1.85 20.17
C GLU A 230 0.21 1.10 19.59
N LEU A 231 -0.33 1.57 18.47
CA LEU A 231 -1.51 0.97 17.83
C LEU A 231 -1.25 -0.43 17.27
N THR A 232 -0.05 -0.68 16.76
CA THR A 232 0.35 -1.98 16.22
C THR A 232 0.68 -2.97 17.34
N ASP A 233 1.35 -2.53 18.41
CA ASP A 233 1.60 -3.34 19.62
C ASP A 233 0.29 -3.76 20.32
N ALA A 234 -0.71 -2.87 20.34
CA ALA A 234 -2.01 -3.12 20.95
C ALA A 234 -2.97 -3.94 20.06
N ALA A 235 -2.59 -4.24 18.81
CA ALA A 235 -3.45 -4.95 17.88
C ALA A 235 -3.69 -6.39 18.37
N VAL A 236 -4.94 -6.85 18.25
CA VAL A 236 -5.34 -8.23 18.57
C VAL A 236 -5.75 -8.92 17.28
N ARG A 237 -5.15 -10.08 16.99
CA ARG A 237 -5.44 -10.82 15.75
C ARG A 237 -6.86 -11.36 15.80
N ARG A 238 -7.67 -10.98 14.81
CA ARG A 238 -9.03 -11.48 14.58
C ARG A 238 -9.05 -12.35 13.33
N PRO A 239 -10.10 -13.16 13.10
CA PRO A 239 -10.29 -13.86 11.85
C PRO A 239 -10.22 -12.88 10.67
N ALA A 240 -9.50 -13.27 9.61
CA ALA A 240 -9.28 -12.40 8.47
C ALA A 240 -10.60 -12.15 7.73
N GLY A 241 -10.83 -10.90 7.30
CA GLY A 241 -12.02 -10.55 6.51
C GLY A 241 -13.32 -10.33 7.30
N GLU A 242 -13.28 -10.30 8.64
CA GLU A 242 -14.42 -9.86 9.46
C GLU A 242 -14.57 -8.33 9.52
N ALA A 243 -13.51 -7.60 9.21
CA ALA A 243 -13.59 -6.15 9.10
C ALA A 243 -14.39 -5.78 7.83
N PRO A 244 -15.42 -4.92 7.94
CA PRO A 244 -16.09 -4.42 6.75
C PRO A 244 -15.06 -3.74 5.85
N ALA A 245 -15.25 -3.83 4.53
CA ALA A 245 -14.49 -3.02 3.60
C ALA A 245 -14.78 -1.55 3.91
N THR A 246 -13.97 -0.93 4.75
CA THR A 246 -14.16 0.46 5.14
C THR A 246 -14.01 1.36 3.92
N LEU A 247 -13.31 0.90 2.87
CA LEU A 247 -12.97 1.66 1.68
C LEU A 247 -12.82 0.76 0.45
N ALA A 248 -13.93 0.45 -0.22
CA ALA A 248 -13.98 0.14 -1.66
C ALA A 248 -15.44 -0.16 -2.06
N ARG A 249 -16.24 0.89 -2.21
CA ARG A 249 -17.27 0.89 -3.24
C ARG A 249 -16.81 1.90 -4.28
N ASP A 250 -16.64 1.36 -5.48
CA ASP A 250 -16.24 1.97 -6.77
C ASP A 250 -14.73 1.97 -7.11
#